data_AF-A0A350M7Y6-F1
#
_entry.id   AF-A0A350M7Y6-F1
#
_cell.length_a   1.000
_cell.length_b   1.000
_cell.length_c   1.000
_cell.angle_alpha   90.00
_cell.angle_beta   90.00
_cell.angle_gamma   90.00
#
_symmetry.space_group_name_H-M   'P 1'
#
loop_
_entity.id
_entity.type
_entity.pdbx_description
1 polymer ?
#
loop_
_entity_poly.entity_id
_entity_poly.type
_entity_poly.pdbx_seq_one_letter_code
_entity_poly.pdbx_strand_id
1 'polypeptide(L)'
;DMIRGQEVTKALFMLQHSPKEASGRLEKLLKSAIANWEAKNEGKKPEENNLIVSSIMVDSGRMLKRLRPAPQGRGHRIRKRSNHVTIVVDSLENTVS
;
A
#
# COMPACT_ATOMS: atom_id res chain seq x y z
N ASP A 1 -1.88 -4.94 -6.66
CA ASP A 1 -1.37 -5.03 -8.04
C ASP A 1 -1.87 -3.91 -8.93
N MET A 2 -3.18 -3.66 -8.98
CA MET A 2 -3.83 -2.60 -9.79
C MET A 2 -3.11 -1.24 -9.89
N ILE A 3 -2.47 -0.76 -8.82
CA ILE A 3 -1.80 0.54 -8.78
C ILE A 3 -0.30 0.49 -9.11
N ARG A 4 0.30 -0.70 -9.29
CA ARG A 4 1.72 -0.84 -9.61
C ARG A 4 1.98 -0.34 -11.03
N GLY A 5 3.04 0.46 -11.21
CA GLY A 5 3.42 1.05 -12.49
C GLY A 5 2.43 2.09 -13.02
N GLN A 6 1.44 2.49 -12.23
CA GLN A 6 0.51 3.56 -12.59
C GLN A 6 1.05 4.89 -12.10
N GLU A 7 0.68 5.95 -12.82
CA GLU A 7 0.88 7.32 -12.39
C GLU A 7 0.19 7.54 -11.04
N VAL A 8 0.84 8.31 -10.16
CA VAL A 8 0.39 8.54 -8.79
C VAL A 8 -1.01 9.15 -8.73
N THR A 9 -1.33 10.12 -9.60
CA THR A 9 -2.64 10.78 -9.66
C THR A 9 -3.75 9.77 -10.00
N LYS A 10 -3.50 8.94 -11.02
CA LYS A 10 -4.42 7.88 -11.43
C LYS A 10 -4.56 6.82 -10.35
N ALA A 11 -3.47 6.44 -9.69
CA ALA A 11 -3.47 5.49 -8.59
C ALA A 11 -4.30 5.98 -7.40
N LEU A 12 -4.23 7.27 -7.05
CA LEU A 12 -5.07 7.89 -6.02
C LEU A 12 -6.56 7.77 -6.38
N PHE A 13 -6.94 8.13 -7.61
CA PHE A 13 -8.32 8.02 -8.06
C PHE A 13 -8.85 6.58 -8.02
N MET A 14 -8.03 5.61 -8.49
CA MET A 14 -8.38 4.19 -8.42
C MET A 14 -8.57 3.70 -6.99
N LEU A 15 -7.76 4.17 -6.04
CA LEU A 15 -7.89 3.79 -4.63
C LEU A 15 -9.14 4.41 -3.99
N GLN A 16 -9.45 5.67 -4.31
CA GLN A 16 -10.60 6.37 -3.74
C GLN A 16 -11.94 5.75 -4.15
N HIS A 17 -12.03 5.23 -5.39
CA HIS A 17 -13.25 4.62 -5.93
C HIS A 17 -13.27 3.09 -5.86
N SER A 18 -12.25 2.47 -5.26
CA SER A 18 -12.21 1.01 -5.14
C SER A 18 -13.15 0.51 -4.03
N PRO A 19 -13.94 -0.54 -4.25
CA PRO A 19 -14.87 -1.10 -3.27
C PRO A 19 -14.18 -1.92 -2.15
N LYS A 20 -12.84 -2.02 -2.16
CA LYS A 20 -12.09 -2.85 -1.21
C LYS A 20 -11.77 -2.05 0.07
N GLU A 21 -12.02 -2.64 1.24
CA GLU A 21 -11.70 -2.02 2.54
C GLU A 21 -10.21 -1.63 2.68
N ALA A 22 -9.32 -2.40 2.05
CA ALA A 22 -7.88 -2.11 2.07
C ALA A 22 -7.51 -0.80 1.34
N SER A 23 -8.37 -0.31 0.45
CA SER A 23 -8.08 0.84 -0.40
C SER A 23 -7.92 2.14 0.38
N GLY A 24 -8.76 2.41 1.38
CA GLY A 24 -8.61 3.63 2.19
C GLY A 24 -7.30 3.68 2.99
N ARG A 25 -6.81 2.52 3.46
CA ARG A 25 -5.50 2.44 4.14
C ARG A 25 -4.34 2.67 3.15
N LEU A 26 -4.43 2.11 1.95
CA LEU A 26 -3.43 2.30 0.89
C LEU A 26 -3.42 3.73 0.35
N GLU A 27 -4.57 4.38 0.23
CA GLU A 27 -4.69 5.78 -0.20
C GLU A 27 -3.92 6.70 0.76
N LYS A 28 -4.13 6.52 2.07
CA LYS A 28 -3.39 7.28 3.09
C LYS A 28 -1.88 7.03 3.00
N LEU A 29 -1.47 5.78 2.77
CA LEU A 29 -0.06 5.43 2.63
C LEU A 29 0.56 6.09 1.39
N LEU A 30 -0.16 6.08 0.26
CA LEU A 30 0.29 6.72 -0.97
C LEU A 30 0.41 8.24 -0.81
N LYS A 31 -0.57 8.91 -0.18
CA LYS A 31 -0.47 10.34 0.16
C LYS A 31 0.75 10.66 1.01
N SER A 32 1.03 9.82 2.00
CA SER A 32 2.24 9.97 2.83
C SER A 32 3.52 9.75 2.02
N ALA A 33 3.53 8.83 1.06
CA ALA A 33 4.70 8.60 0.20
C ALA A 33 4.98 9.79 -0.72
N ILE A 34 3.93 10.44 -1.26
CA ILE A 34 4.05 11.68 -2.04
C ILE A 34 4.66 12.78 -1.19
N ALA A 35 4.11 13.03 0.00
CA ALA A 35 4.62 14.05 0.91
C ALA A 35 6.10 13.80 1.29
N ASN A 36 6.48 12.54 1.51
CA ASN A 36 7.87 12.17 1.78
C ASN A 36 8.78 12.39 0.56
N TRP A 37 8.27 12.18 -0.65
CA TRP A 37 9.02 12.44 -1.89
C TRP A 37 9.19 13.94 -2.13
N GLU A 38 8.14 14.74 -1.94
CA GLU A 38 8.16 16.21 -2.03
C GLU A 38 9.19 16.80 -1.06
N ALA A 39 9.17 16.34 0.21
CA ALA A 39 10.12 16.79 1.23
C ALA A 39 11.59 16.44 0.90
N LYS A 40 11.84 15.39 0.11
CA LYS A 40 13.20 15.03 -0.34
C LYS A 40 13.65 15.74 -1.61
N ASN A 41 12.71 16.24 -2.41
CA ASN A 41 12.96 16.86 -3.70
C ASN A 41 12.45 18.30 -3.69
N GLU A 42 13.01 19.12 -2.79
CA GLU A 42 12.62 20.52 -2.63
C GLU A 42 12.64 21.27 -3.98
N GLY A 43 11.53 21.94 -4.30
CA GLY A 43 11.36 22.70 -5.54
C GLY A 43 10.84 21.89 -6.74
N LYS A 44 10.69 20.57 -6.62
CA LYS A 44 10.08 19.72 -7.66
C LYS A 44 8.63 19.39 -7.30
N LYS A 45 7.68 19.76 -8.15
CA LYS A 45 6.27 19.40 -7.98
C LYS A 45 5.99 17.99 -8.49
N PRO A 46 5.21 17.15 -7.79
CA PRO A 46 4.92 15.79 -8.24
C PRO A 46 4.24 15.73 -9.62
N GLU A 47 3.36 16.69 -9.89
CA GLU A 47 2.60 16.79 -11.15
C GLU A 47 3.50 17.05 -12.36
N GLU A 48 4.63 17.74 -12.17
CA GLU A 48 5.55 18.10 -13.25
C GLU A 48 6.60 17.00 -13.50
N ASN A 49 6.77 16.06 -12.57
CA ASN A 49 7.85 15.06 -12.60
C ASN A 49 7.40 13.64 -12.99
N ASN A 50 6.19 13.49 -13.54
CA ASN A 50 5.63 12.20 -13.98
C ASN A 50 5.83 11.09 -12.92
N LEU A 51 5.42 11.35 -11.69
CA LEU A 51 5.66 10.44 -10.56
C LEU A 51 4.84 9.16 -10.73
N ILE A 52 5.52 8.01 -10.63
CA ILE A 52 4.91 6.68 -10.77
C ILE A 52 5.07 5.86 -9.50
N VAL A 53 4.15 4.91 -9.30
CA VAL A 53 4.32 3.86 -8.29
C VAL A 53 5.26 2.79 -8.84
N SER A 54 6.57 2.99 -8.62
CA SER A 54 7.63 2.08 -9.10
C SER A 54 7.44 0.65 -8.55
N SER A 55 7.29 0.51 -7.24
CA SER A 55 7.07 -0.79 -6.63
C SER A 55 6.10 -0.77 -5.45
N ILE A 56 5.39 -1.87 -5.29
CA ILE A 56 4.52 -2.12 -4.14
C ILE A 56 4.64 -3.57 -3.71
N MET A 57 4.93 -3.77 -2.43
CA MET A 57 5.18 -5.06 -1.81
C MET A 57 4.30 -5.21 -0.57
N VAL A 58 3.80 -6.42 -0.35
CA VAL A 58 2.95 -6.76 0.80
C VAL A 58 3.48 -8.05 1.42
N ASP A 59 4.10 -7.90 2.58
CA ASP A 59 4.70 -9.00 3.32
C ASP A 59 3.84 -9.43 4.49
N SER A 60 4.07 -10.64 4.99
CA SER A 60 3.40 -11.13 6.19
C SER A 60 3.95 -10.45 7.45
N GLY A 61 3.05 -10.03 8.33
CA GLY A 61 3.40 -9.56 9.67
C GLY A 61 3.12 -10.61 10.74
N ARG A 62 3.23 -10.20 12.01
CA ARG A 62 2.92 -11.07 13.16
C ARG A 62 1.49 -11.62 13.08
N MET A 63 1.31 -12.83 13.57
CA MET A 63 0.02 -13.52 13.56
C MET A 63 -0.51 -13.71 14.98
N LEU A 64 -1.69 -13.18 15.26
CA LEU A 64 -2.36 -13.40 16.54
C LEU A 64 -3.17 -14.69 16.49
N LYS A 65 -3.00 -15.53 17.52
CA LYS A 65 -3.76 -16.78 17.69
C LYS A 65 -4.94 -16.52 18.63
N ARG A 66 -6.12 -17.02 18.26
CA ARG A 66 -7.35 -16.97 19.07
C ARG A 66 -8.00 -18.35 19.08
N LEU A 67 -8.67 -18.69 20.17
CA LEU A 67 -9.44 -19.93 20.28
C LEU A 67 -10.91 -19.63 19.96
N ARG A 68 -11.54 -20.51 19.19
CA ARG A 68 -12.99 -20.53 19.00
C ARG A 68 -13.52 -21.85 19.58
N PRO A 69 -14.49 -21.80 20.52
CA PRO A 69 -15.17 -22.99 21.01
C PRO A 69 -15.77 -23.78 19.84
N ALA A 70 -15.65 -25.11 19.90
CA ALA A 70 -16.19 -26.03 18.92
C ALA A 70 -16.97 -27.16 19.62
N PRO A 71 -17.87 -27.86 18.92
CA PRO A 71 -18.64 -28.96 19.50
C PRO A 71 -17.76 -30.06 20.11
N GLN A 72 -18.36 -30.86 21.01
CA GLN A 72 -17.69 -31.99 21.67
C GLN A 72 -16.46 -31.57 22.52
N GLY A 73 -16.52 -30.42 23.20
CA GLY A 73 -15.44 -29.96 24.08
C GLY A 73 -14.14 -29.57 23.35
N ARG A 74 -14.21 -29.31 22.05
CA ARG A 74 -13.04 -28.98 21.22
C ARG A 74 -12.81 -27.48 21.11
N GLY A 75 -11.60 -27.09 20.71
CA GLY A 75 -11.26 -25.70 20.41
C GLY A 75 -10.52 -25.58 19.08
N HIS A 76 -11.07 -24.78 18.16
CA HIS A 76 -10.40 -24.48 16.88
C HIS A 76 -9.57 -23.20 16.97
N ARG A 77 -8.43 -23.19 16.28
CA ARG A 77 -7.54 -22.03 16.23
C ARG A 77 -7.93 -21.08 15.10
N ILE A 78 -8.26 -19.83 15.44
CA ILE A 78 -8.34 -18.72 14.48
C ILE A 78 -7.00 -18.01 14.44
N ARG A 79 -6.50 -17.78 13.23
CA ARG A 79 -5.30 -16.98 12.97
C ARG A 79 -5.71 -15.62 12.43
N LYS A 80 -5.48 -14.55 13.20
CA LYS A 80 -5.64 -13.17 12.73
C LYS A 80 -4.30 -12.74 12.14
N ARG A 81 -4.24 -12.63 10.81
CA ARG A 81 -3.03 -12.30 10.06
C ARG A 81 -2.89 -10.78 9.95
N SER A 82 -1.68 -10.29 10.16
CA SER A 82 -1.27 -8.92 9.83
C SER A 82 -0.33 -8.93 8.63
N ASN A 83 -0.12 -7.77 8.02
CA ASN A 83 0.77 -7.56 6.90
C ASN A 83 1.60 -6.29 7.09
N HIS A 84 2.72 -6.22 6.38
CA HIS A 84 3.52 -5.01 6.19
C HIS A 84 3.40 -4.60 4.72
N VAL A 85 3.20 -3.31 4.48
CA VAL A 85 3.04 -2.77 3.12
C VAL A 85 4.15 -1.76 2.88
N THR A 86 4.86 -1.95 1.79
CA THR A 86 5.93 -1.06 1.34
C THR A 86 5.55 -0.50 -0.03
N ILE A 87 5.58 0.82 -0.17
CA ILE A 87 5.33 1.52 -1.44
C ILE A 87 6.55 2.36 -1.76
N VAL A 88 7.02 2.27 -3.00
CA VAL A 88 8.08 3.12 -3.55
C VAL A 88 7.48 3.94 -4.68
N VAL A 89 7.63 5.26 -4.58
CA VAL A 89 7.28 6.23 -5.63
C VAL A 89 8.57 6.82 -6.19
N ASP A 90 8.65 6.91 -7.50
CA ASP A 90 9.83 7.44 -8.20
C ASP A 90 9.42 8.08 -9.53
N SER A 91 10.30 8.91 -10.10
CA SER A 91 10.10 9.46 -11.44
C SER A 91 10.36 8.39 -12.50
N LEU A 92 9.67 8.52 -13.63
CA LEU A 92 9.79 7.60 -14.76
C LEU A 92 11.23 7.51 -15.32
N GLU A 93 12.02 8.56 -15.19
CA GLU A 93 13.40 8.61 -15.70
C GLU A 93 14.37 7.73 -14.91
N ASN A 94 14.12 7.51 -13.61
CA ASN A 94 15.01 6.76 -12.72
C ASN A 94 14.82 5.24 -12.77
N THR A 95 13.82 4.73 -13.50
CA THR A 95 13.47 3.30 -13.46
C THR A 95 14.32 2.42 -14.37
N VAL A 96 15.30 3.00 -15.09
CA VAL A 96 16.21 2.30 -16.01
C VAL A 96 17.64 2.46 -15.51
N SER A 97 18.05 1.64 -14.56
CA SER A 97 19.45 1.50 -14.08
C SER A 97 19.65 0.12 -13.48
#